data_AF-A0A654A280-F1
#
_entry.id   AF-A0A654A280-F1
#
_cell.length_a   1.000
_cell.length_b   1.000
_cell.length_c   1.000
_cell.angle_alpha   90.00
_cell.angle_beta   90.00
_cell.angle_gamma   90.00
#
_symmetry.space_group_name_H-M   'P 1'
#
loop_
_entity.id
_entity.type
_entity.pdbx_description
1 polymer ?
#
loop_
_entity_poly.entity_id
_entity_poly.type
_entity_poly.pdbx_seq_one_letter_code
_entity_poly.pdbx_strand_id
1 'polypeptide(L)' 'MKYKHGLNQYRINHVRDYTRYTAEMVAKIEMLFHLSQEGHIEEEKAENGISNLTKEIERSSKELLNYIEQSDDMR' A
#
# COMPACT_ATOMS: atom_id res chain seq x y z
N MET A 1 -27.27 -13.83 19.32
CA MET A 1 -27.14 -13.20 17.99
C MET A 1 -25.91 -13.78 17.30
N LYS A 2 -26.09 -14.72 16.36
CA LYS A 2 -24.99 -15.28 15.57
C LYS A 2 -24.94 -14.55 14.24
N TYR A 3 -24.26 -13.41 14.21
CA TYR A 3 -23.97 -12.72 12.97
C TYR A 3 -22.79 -13.43 12.27
N LYS A 4 -23.10 -14.25 11.26
CA LYS A 4 -22.13 -14.60 10.20
C LYS A 4 -21.95 -13.33 9.36
N HIS A 5 -21.17 -12.39 9.84
CA HIS A 5 -20.78 -11.23 9.04
C HIS A 5 -19.29 -11.36 8.75
N GLY A 6 -18.94 -11.42 7.45
CA GLY A 6 -17.56 -11.35 6.98
C GLY A 6 -16.83 -10.05 7.37
N LEU A 7 -17.53 -9.14 8.06
CA LEU A 7 -17.00 -7.97 8.75
C LEU A 7 -16.56 -8.38 10.17
N ASN A 8 -15.30 -8.76 10.32
CA ASN A 8 -14.66 -8.89 11.63
C ASN A 8 -13.62 -7.78 11.82
N GLN A 9 -13.33 -7.42 13.07
CA GLN A 9 -12.40 -6.32 13.38
C GLN A 9 -11.00 -6.59 12.81
N TYR A 10 -10.56 -7.85 12.79
CA TYR A 10 -9.28 -8.27 12.22
C TYR A 10 -9.15 -7.86 10.74
N ARG A 11 -10.21 -8.06 9.96
CA ARG A 11 -10.28 -7.71 8.52
C ARG A 11 -10.28 -6.20 8.28
N ILE A 12 -11.02 -5.44 9.09
CA ILE A 12 -11.01 -3.98 9.03
C ILE A 12 -9.62 -3.43 9.36
N ASN A 13 -8.95 -4.03 10.35
CA ASN A 13 -7.58 -3.66 10.69
C ASN A 13 -6.62 -3.98 9.53
N HIS A 14 -6.76 -5.15 8.91
CA HIS A 14 -5.93 -5.56 7.77
C HIS A 14 -6.01 -4.59 6.58
N VAL A 15 -7.22 -4.20 6.17
CA VAL A 15 -7.43 -3.18 5.12
C VAL A 15 -6.79 -1.85 5.49
N ARG A 16 -6.98 -1.43 6.75
CA ARG A 16 -6.44 -0.15 7.26
C ARG A 16 -4.92 -0.15 7.26
N ASP A 17 -4.31 -1.26 7.64
CA ASP A 17 -2.85 -1.39 7.70
C ASP A 17 -2.23 -1.32 6.31
N TYR A 18 -2.80 -2.01 5.30
CA TYR A 18 -2.33 -1.88 3.92
C TYR A 18 -2.56 -0.49 3.33
N THR A 19 -3.69 0.14 3.65
CA THR A 19 -3.97 1.50 3.16
C THR A 19 -2.98 2.50 3.77
N ARG A 20 -2.67 2.37 5.07
CA ARG A 20 -1.64 3.19 5.74
C ARG A 20 -0.28 2.96 5.12
N TYR A 21 0.11 1.70 4.93
CA TYR A 21 1.40 1.34 4.33
C TYR A 21 1.55 1.92 2.91
N THR A 22 0.51 1.83 2.08
CA THR A 22 0.50 2.45 0.74
C THR A 22 0.64 3.98 0.82
N ALA A 23 -0.06 4.65 1.74
CA ALA A 23 0.08 6.09 1.92
C ALA A 23 1.49 6.51 2.33
N GLU A 24 2.15 5.75 3.20
CA GLU A 24 3.54 5.98 3.58
C GLU A 24 4.50 5.82 2.39
N MET A 25 4.23 4.86 1.49
CA MET A 25 5.04 4.69 0.28
C MET A 25 4.88 5.85 -0.70
N VAL A 26 3.66 6.36 -0.88
CA VAL A 26 3.40 7.55 -1.70
C VAL A 26 4.16 8.77 -1.15
N ALA A 27 4.10 9.00 0.16
CA ALA A 27 4.84 10.08 0.80
C ALA A 27 6.37 9.96 0.59
N LYS A 28 6.92 8.74 0.62
CA LYS A 28 8.34 8.49 0.33
C LYS A 28 8.69 8.77 -1.14
N ILE A 29 7.80 8.43 -2.08
CA ILE A 29 7.97 8.75 -3.50
C ILE A 29 8.05 10.26 -3.69
N GLU A 30 7.13 11.02 -3.10
CA GLU A 30 7.13 12.48 -3.15
C GLU A 30 8.43 13.06 -2.56
N MET A 31 8.86 12.55 -1.40
CA MET A 31 10.12 12.96 -0.78
C MET A 31 11.34 12.69 -1.67
N LEU A 32 11.45 11.49 -2.26
CA LEU A 32 12.56 11.16 -3.16
C LEU A 32 12.56 12.06 -4.40
N PHE A 33 11.39 12.36 -4.96
CA PHE A 33 11.27 13.27 -6.08
C PHE A 33 11.81 14.66 -5.71
N HIS A 34 11.35 15.24 -4.59
CA HIS A 34 11.81 16.57 -4.16
C HIS A 34 13.31 16.61 -3.85
N LEU A 35 13.83 15.62 -3.14
CA LEU A 35 15.26 15.53 -2.85
C LEU A 35 16.11 15.44 -4.12
N SER A 36 15.62 14.76 -5.16
CA SER A 36 16.29 14.69 -6.46
C SER A 36 16.30 16.06 -7.15
N GLN A 37 15.14 16.73 -7.21
CA GLN A 37 15.00 18.05 -7.84
C GLN A 37 15.86 19.14 -7.14
N GLU A 38 16.05 19.03 -5.83
CA GLU A 38 16.88 19.94 -5.03
C GLU A 38 18.37 19.57 -5.05
N GLY A 39 18.75 18.48 -5.73
CA GLY A 39 20.13 18.02 -5.83
C GLY A 39 20.69 17.39 -4.54
N HIS A 40 19.81 17.01 -3.60
CA HIS A 40 20.19 16.32 -2.36
C HIS A 40 20.47 14.83 -2.58
N ILE A 41 19.93 14.24 -3.64
CA ILE A 41 20.23 12.86 -4.07
C ILE A 41 20.43 12.81 -5.58
N GLU A 42 21.22 11.84 -6.05
CA GLU A 42 21.37 11.56 -7.48
C GLU A 42 20.03 11.08 -8.07
N GLU A 43 19.71 11.55 -9.28
CA GLU A 43 18.46 11.23 -9.99
C GLU A 43 18.27 9.72 -10.15
N GLU A 44 19.30 8.98 -10.58
CA GLU A 44 19.25 7.53 -10.73
C GLU A 44 18.89 6.81 -9.40
N LYS A 45 19.39 7.32 -8.27
CA LYS A 45 19.06 6.75 -6.95
C LYS A 45 17.61 7.03 -6.57
N ALA A 46 17.11 8.22 -6.89
CA ALA A 46 15.71 8.58 -6.69
C ALA A 46 14.77 7.70 -7.53
N GLU A 47 15.06 7.56 -8.82
CA GLU A 47 14.28 6.74 -9.75
C GLU A 47 14.25 5.26 -9.33
N ASN A 48 15.39 4.69 -8.94
CA ASN A 48 15.47 3.34 -8.42
C ASN A 48 14.63 3.16 -7.14
N GLY A 49 14.68 4.13 -6.22
CA GLY A 49 13.86 4.15 -5.02
C GLY A 49 12.37 4.20 -5.32
N ILE A 50 11.95 5.09 -6.22
CA ILE A 50 10.54 5.25 -6.65
C ILE A 50 10.03 3.99 -7.33
N SER A 51 10.84 3.37 -8.21
CA SER A 51 10.51 2.11 -8.88
C SER A 51 10.27 0.97 -7.88
N ASN A 52 11.14 0.85 -6.87
CA ASN A 52 10.99 -0.15 -5.82
C ASN A 52 9.73 0.10 -4.96
N LEU A 53 9.47 1.35 -4.57
CA LEU A 53 8.26 1.70 -3.81
C LEU A 53 6.98 1.44 -4.61
N THR A 54 7.00 1.66 -5.92
CA THR A 54 5.85 1.39 -6.80
C THR A 54 5.53 -0.11 -6.87
N LYS A 55 6.56 -0.96 -6.94
CA LYS A 55 6.38 -2.43 -6.87
C LYS A 55 5.80 -2.87 -5.53
N GLU A 56 6.23 -2.24 -4.44
CA GLU A 56 5.70 -2.50 -3.11
C GLU A 56 4.23 -2.07 -2.97
N ILE A 57 3.84 -0.94 -3.57
CA ILE A 57 2.44 -0.49 -3.66
C ILE A 57 1.62 -1.51 -4.46
N GLU A 58 2.13 -1.99 -5.60
CA GLU A 58 1.44 -3.01 -6.42
C GLU A 58 1.17 -4.28 -5.61
N ARG A 59 2.20 -4.80 -4.93
CA ARG A 59 2.07 -5.97 -4.06
C ARG A 59 1.05 -5.75 -2.94
N SER A 60 1.14 -4.61 -2.25
CA SER A 60 0.23 -4.28 -1.15
C SER A 60 -1.21 -4.10 -1.61
N SER A 61 -1.40 -3.56 -2.82
CA SER A 61 -2.72 -3.41 -3.44
C SER A 61 -3.31 -4.78 -3.79
N LYS A 62 -2.51 -5.73 -4.29
CA LYS A 62 -2.97 -7.11 -4.53
C LYS A 62 -3.44 -7.78 -3.23
N GLU A 63 -2.69 -7.67 -2.14
CA GLU A 63 -3.12 -8.22 -0.84
C GLU A 63 -4.39 -7.55 -0.32
N LEU A 64 -4.51 -6.23 -0.49
CA LEU A 64 -5.72 -5.49 -0.16
C LEU A 64 -6.93 -5.90 -1.01
N LEU A 65 -6.74 -6.22 -2.29
CA LEU A 65 -7.82 -6.64 -3.19
C LEU A 65 -8.18 -8.12 -3.00
N ASN A 66 -7.22 -8.99 -2.68
CA ASN A 66 -7.48 -10.39 -2.29
C ASN A 66 -8.47 -10.47 -1.12
N TYR A 67 -8.46 -9.48 -0.22
CA TYR A 67 -9.47 -9.36 0.84
C TYR A 67 -10.90 -9.19 0.30
N ILE A 68 -11.09 -8.47 -0.81
CA ILE A 68 -12.39 -8.29 -1.47
C ILE A 68 -12.83 -9.62 -2.11
N GLU A 69 -11.92 -10.29 -2.83
CA GLU A 69 -12.21 -11.58 -3.47
C GLU A 69 -12.61 -12.66 -2.44
N GLN A 70 -11.90 -12.75 -1.31
CA GLN A 70 -12.28 -13.64 -0.21
C GLN A 70 -13.64 -13.29 0.44
N SER A 71 -14.12 -12.05 0.30
CA SER A 71 -15.44 -11.66 0.79
C SER A 71 -16.56 -12.14 -0.13
N ASP A 72 -16.32 -12.18 -1.44
CA ASP A 72 -17.30 -12.64 -2.43
C ASP A 72 -17.44 -14.17 -2.40
N ASP A 73 -16.35 -14.91 -2.18
CA ASP A 73 -16.37 -16.38 -2.02
C ASP A 73 -17.07 -16.87 -0.74
N MET A 74 -17.20 -16.01 0.27
CA MET A 74 -17.87 -16.37 1.55
C MET A 74 -19.36 -15.96 1.62
N ARG A 75 -19.89 -15.30 0.58
CA ARG A 75 -21.32 -14.94 0.49
C ARG A 75 -22.13 -16.08 -0.13
#